data_AF-A0A7T8E965-F1
#
_entry.id   AF-A0A7T8E965-F1
#
_cell.length_a   1.000
_cell.length_b   1.000
_cell.length_c   1.000
_cell.angle_alpha   90.00
_cell.angle_beta   90.00
_cell.angle_gamma   90.00
#
_symmetry.space_group_name_H-M   'P 1'
#
loop_
_entity.id
_entity.type
_entity.pdbx_description
1 polymer ?
#
loop_
_entity_poly.entity_id
_entity_poly.type
_entity_poly.pdbx_seq_one_letter_code
_entity_poly.pdbx_strand_id
1 'polypeptide(L)'
;MLAEIIESALRNSGAEFLTNVFLWALIICFILAVILKWGNHAHAFTQYAPTLLTTLGILGTFAGIISGLLGFNVENIDDSIGTLLGGLKTAFTTSLAGMTLSILYKLIVATGWISPKITEGVDEDEIGVAELYGVMREQADGIETLRGAIGGDNEASLVGQMKLMRSDLNDQHKATLKAVEPVAPALEKINSVMSEQQEAFSQFQDRLWIKLQDFADMMSKSATEQVINALKEVISDFNNNLVEQFGENFKQLNAAVLELVQWQENYKQQLMQMSEQYQQGVKAITQTEVAVSNISEESKVIPASMQELKGVMEVNQHQLQELQRHLDAFKEIRDRAVEAIPEIRAQIDETVKGMNKVAASINDGMSKTTETLISGLTAASDVVTKEVATSVKAMADGVNTAAADAAKGITEAGTKMSQAVGESSSTLQKSFIDGSEDFVKSSQQVNASLQGTSDVISKNSETTKQMFDDALRESNSVLRNLVADLKEDSHKLTESYKSASQSLVSETDAVRSSFEQGLTAMRQQLGAELQKMAQQQAQESQRVLSGMSQHADNALKDTAEAVQKQVKMLDDALNHELNRVMSELGRALTTISGKFTTDYQQLVNEMHKVIRTKGIN
;
A
#
# COMPACT_ATOMS: atom_id res chain seq x y z
N MET A 1 -31.29 -113.12 -5.88
CA MET A 1 -29.98 -112.57 -6.31
C MET A 1 -29.12 -112.10 -5.13
N LEU A 2 -29.37 -110.95 -4.50
CA LEU A 2 -28.47 -110.46 -3.41
C LEU A 2 -28.31 -111.44 -2.24
N ALA A 3 -29.41 -112.04 -1.76
CA ALA A 3 -29.36 -113.06 -0.71
C ALA A 3 -28.49 -114.26 -1.11
N GLU A 4 -28.71 -114.85 -2.30
CA GLU A 4 -27.95 -115.99 -2.83
C GLU A 4 -26.45 -115.65 -3.04
N ILE A 5 -26.13 -114.41 -3.43
CA ILE A 5 -24.74 -113.94 -3.57
C ILE A 5 -24.05 -113.89 -2.20
N ILE A 6 -24.73 -113.32 -1.19
CA ILE A 6 -24.23 -113.24 0.18
C ILE A 6 -24.08 -114.65 0.78
N GLU A 7 -25.08 -115.50 0.59
CA GLU A 7 -25.11 -116.89 1.06
C GLU A 7 -23.99 -117.72 0.41
N SER A 8 -23.82 -117.65 -0.91
CA SER A 8 -22.73 -118.32 -1.64
C SER A 8 -21.35 -117.82 -1.21
N ALA A 9 -21.19 -116.52 -0.99
CA ALA A 9 -19.95 -115.94 -0.48
C ALA A 9 -19.63 -116.41 0.96
N LEU A 10 -20.63 -116.42 1.86
CA LEU A 10 -20.48 -116.89 3.24
C LEU A 10 -20.20 -118.40 3.32
N ARG A 11 -20.77 -119.19 2.41
CA ARG A 11 -20.65 -120.65 2.36
C ARG A 11 -19.30 -121.12 1.81
N ASN A 12 -18.75 -120.43 0.81
CA ASN A 12 -17.43 -120.77 0.24
C ASN A 12 -16.24 -120.21 1.04
N SER A 13 -16.44 -119.13 1.81
CA SER A 13 -15.31 -118.46 2.50
C SER A 13 -14.86 -119.16 3.78
N GLY A 14 -15.76 -119.83 4.48
CA GLY A 14 -15.48 -120.43 5.79
C GLY A 14 -15.38 -119.40 6.94
N ALA A 15 -15.72 -119.86 8.15
CA ALA A 15 -15.85 -118.98 9.31
C ALA A 15 -14.52 -118.30 9.73
N GLU A 16 -13.38 -119.00 9.60
CA GLU A 16 -12.06 -118.47 9.95
C GLU A 16 -11.61 -117.33 9.02
N PHE A 17 -11.89 -117.42 7.71
CA PHE A 17 -11.61 -116.33 6.77
C PHE A 17 -12.47 -115.10 7.09
N LEU A 18 -13.76 -115.31 7.37
CA LEU A 18 -14.67 -114.23 7.80
C LEU A 18 -14.19 -113.54 9.08
N THR A 19 -13.70 -114.32 10.06
CA THR A 19 -13.06 -113.76 11.28
C THR A 19 -11.94 -112.79 10.89
N ASN A 20 -11.02 -113.23 10.03
CA ASN A 20 -9.86 -112.45 9.64
C ASN A 20 -10.24 -111.18 8.86
N VAL A 21 -11.21 -111.25 7.94
CA VAL A 21 -11.71 -110.07 7.20
C VAL A 21 -12.29 -109.02 8.16
N PHE A 22 -13.13 -109.43 9.13
CA PHE A 22 -13.71 -108.49 10.10
C PHE A 22 -12.66 -107.94 11.08
N LEU A 23 -11.69 -108.74 11.52
CA LEU A 23 -10.60 -108.26 12.37
C LEU A 23 -9.71 -107.24 11.63
N TRP A 24 -9.35 -107.48 10.37
CA TRP A 24 -8.61 -106.50 9.57
C TRP A 24 -9.42 -105.22 9.33
N ALA A 25 -10.71 -105.31 9.03
CA ALA A 25 -11.57 -104.15 8.86
C ALA A 25 -11.68 -103.31 10.16
N LEU A 26 -11.80 -103.96 11.33
CA LEU A 26 -11.77 -103.31 12.64
C LEU A 26 -10.43 -102.60 12.90
N ILE A 27 -9.30 -103.27 12.64
CA ILE A 27 -7.96 -102.69 12.85
C ILE A 27 -7.72 -101.50 11.91
N ILE A 28 -8.08 -101.62 10.63
CA ILE A 28 -7.95 -100.52 9.65
C ILE A 28 -8.83 -99.33 10.06
N CYS A 29 -10.09 -99.56 10.45
CA CYS A 29 -10.99 -98.52 10.92
C CYS A 29 -10.45 -97.81 12.17
N PHE A 30 -9.88 -98.56 13.12
CA PHE A 30 -9.25 -98.02 14.33
C PHE A 30 -8.02 -97.16 13.99
N ILE A 31 -7.08 -97.67 13.18
CA ILE A 31 -5.87 -96.93 12.78
C ILE A 31 -6.24 -95.65 12.01
N LEU A 32 -7.18 -95.74 11.06
CA LEU A 32 -7.66 -94.58 10.30
C LEU A 32 -8.26 -93.51 11.22
N ALA A 33 -9.09 -93.91 12.18
CA ALA A 33 -9.69 -92.98 13.15
C ALA A 33 -8.65 -92.33 14.07
N VAL A 34 -7.57 -93.03 14.45
CA VAL A 34 -6.46 -92.47 15.23
C VAL A 34 -5.65 -91.48 14.41
N ILE A 35 -5.29 -91.81 13.16
CA ILE A 35 -4.53 -90.93 12.27
C ILE A 35 -5.32 -89.65 11.93
N LEU A 36 -6.61 -89.78 11.60
CA LEU A 36 -7.47 -88.63 11.29
C LEU A 36 -7.63 -87.68 12.51
N LYS A 37 -7.77 -88.25 13.72
CA LYS A 37 -7.81 -87.46 14.96
C LYS A 37 -6.50 -86.71 15.19
N TRP A 38 -5.35 -87.38 14.99
CA TRP A 38 -4.03 -86.76 15.15
C TRP A 38 -3.79 -85.63 14.13
N GLY A 39 -4.25 -85.81 12.90
CA GLY A 39 -4.19 -84.81 11.82
C GLY A 39 -5.29 -83.75 11.85
N ASN A 40 -6.10 -83.69 12.91
CA ASN A 40 -7.22 -82.76 13.09
C ASN A 40 -8.24 -82.71 11.93
N HIS A 41 -8.49 -83.85 11.27
CA HIS A 41 -9.32 -83.95 10.07
C HIS A 41 -10.55 -84.83 10.29
N ALA A 42 -11.65 -84.53 9.58
CA ALA A 42 -12.90 -85.29 9.61
C ALA A 42 -13.48 -85.54 11.03
N HIS A 43 -13.69 -84.47 11.79
CA HIS A 43 -14.23 -84.49 13.16
C HIS A 43 -15.45 -85.41 13.36
N ALA A 44 -16.45 -85.33 12.46
CA ALA A 44 -17.64 -86.18 12.52
C ALA A 44 -17.32 -87.69 12.45
N PHE A 45 -16.34 -88.10 11.65
CA PHE A 45 -15.91 -89.50 11.58
C PHE A 45 -15.17 -89.93 12.85
N THR A 46 -14.28 -89.10 13.38
CA THR A 46 -13.49 -89.44 14.58
C THR A 46 -14.32 -89.45 15.87
N GLN A 47 -15.40 -88.66 15.95
CA GLN A 47 -16.41 -88.78 17.00
C GLN A 47 -17.26 -90.06 16.86
N TYR A 48 -17.64 -90.45 15.63
CA TYR A 48 -18.46 -91.64 15.38
C TYR A 48 -17.68 -92.97 15.41
N ALA A 49 -16.35 -92.93 15.24
CA ALA A 49 -15.48 -94.11 15.18
C ALA A 49 -15.66 -95.17 16.30
N PRO A 50 -15.87 -94.83 17.60
CA PRO A 50 -16.10 -95.84 18.62
C PRO A 50 -17.40 -96.63 18.38
N THR A 51 -18.44 -95.95 17.91
CA THR A 51 -19.74 -96.55 17.58
C THR A 51 -19.64 -97.38 16.30
N LEU A 52 -18.87 -96.91 15.31
CA LEU A 52 -18.60 -97.69 14.10
C LEU A 52 -17.84 -98.99 14.41
N LEU A 53 -16.83 -98.96 15.30
CA LEU A 53 -16.07 -100.14 15.71
C LEU A 53 -16.94 -101.18 16.45
N THR A 54 -17.83 -100.76 17.35
CA THR A 54 -18.77 -101.70 18.00
C THR A 54 -19.78 -102.24 17.01
N THR A 55 -20.38 -101.40 16.16
CA THR A 55 -21.34 -101.83 15.14
C THR A 55 -20.73 -102.80 14.13
N LEU A 56 -19.48 -102.58 13.70
CA LEU A 56 -18.77 -103.50 12.80
C LEU A 56 -18.45 -104.85 13.49
N GLY A 57 -18.10 -104.84 14.77
CA GLY A 57 -17.93 -106.06 15.57
C GLY A 57 -19.23 -106.86 15.74
N ILE A 58 -20.34 -106.16 15.95
CA ILE A 58 -21.70 -106.75 15.99
C ILE A 58 -22.08 -107.32 14.61
N LEU A 59 -21.76 -106.63 13.51
CA LEU A 59 -22.01 -107.13 12.16
C LEU A 59 -21.21 -108.41 11.87
N GLY A 60 -19.94 -108.46 12.28
CA GLY A 60 -19.13 -109.68 12.26
C GLY A 60 -19.72 -110.82 13.11
N THR A 61 -20.37 -110.48 14.23
CA THR A 61 -21.09 -111.45 15.09
C THR A 61 -22.21 -112.13 14.31
N PHE A 62 -23.07 -111.36 13.64
CA PHE A 62 -24.14 -111.91 12.82
C PHE A 62 -23.60 -112.71 11.62
N ALA A 63 -22.56 -112.22 10.94
CA ALA A 63 -21.94 -112.94 9.82
C ALA A 63 -21.35 -114.30 10.25
N GLY A 64 -20.70 -114.37 11.42
CA GLY A 64 -20.17 -115.61 11.98
C GLY A 64 -21.26 -116.63 12.32
N ILE A 65 -22.35 -116.19 12.96
CA ILE A 65 -23.50 -117.05 13.27
C ILE A 65 -24.15 -117.58 11.98
N ILE A 66 -24.36 -116.73 10.98
CA ILE A 66 -24.93 -117.15 9.68
C ILE A 66 -24.01 -118.15 8.97
N SER A 67 -22.69 -117.91 8.93
CA SER A 67 -21.74 -118.86 8.33
C SER A 67 -21.75 -120.22 9.05
N GLY A 68 -21.87 -120.24 10.38
CA GLY A 68 -22.03 -121.47 11.17
C GLY A 68 -23.34 -122.21 10.89
N LEU A 69 -24.44 -121.50 10.65
CA LEU A 69 -25.75 -122.08 10.33
C LEU A 69 -25.84 -122.59 8.88
N LEU A 70 -25.20 -121.92 7.91
CA LEU A 70 -25.17 -122.34 6.50
C LEU A 70 -24.37 -123.63 6.25
N GLY A 71 -23.52 -124.02 7.21
CA GLY A 71 -22.86 -125.31 7.26
C GLY A 71 -23.59 -126.39 8.07
N PHE A 72 -24.73 -126.06 8.69
CA PHE A 72 -25.43 -126.98 9.60
C PHE A 72 -26.41 -127.89 8.85
N ASN A 73 -26.11 -129.18 8.76
CA ASN A 73 -27.00 -130.19 8.20
C ASN A 73 -27.77 -130.92 9.33
N VAL A 74 -29.09 -130.79 9.33
CA VAL A 74 -30.01 -131.41 10.31
C VAL A 74 -29.98 -132.94 10.24
N GLU A 75 -29.61 -133.53 9.10
CA GLU A 75 -29.50 -134.99 8.93
C GLU A 75 -28.21 -135.57 9.49
N ASN A 76 -27.16 -134.75 9.70
CA ASN A 76 -25.87 -135.20 10.21
C ASN A 76 -25.30 -134.18 11.21
N ILE A 77 -25.88 -134.19 12.41
CA ILE A 77 -25.65 -133.18 13.45
C ILE A 77 -24.21 -133.22 13.99
N ASP A 78 -23.62 -134.40 14.17
CA ASP A 78 -22.30 -134.55 14.79
C ASP A 78 -21.18 -133.86 13.99
N ASP A 79 -21.15 -134.05 12.67
CA ASP A 79 -20.21 -133.34 11.78
C ASP A 79 -20.54 -131.83 11.70
N SER A 80 -21.82 -131.48 11.74
CA SER A 80 -22.32 -130.10 11.62
C SER A 80 -22.04 -129.22 12.84
N ILE A 81 -21.95 -129.81 14.04
CA ILE A 81 -21.63 -129.11 15.29
C ILE A 81 -20.25 -128.43 15.21
N GLY A 82 -19.27 -129.06 14.54
CA GLY A 82 -17.94 -128.48 14.36
C GLY A 82 -17.95 -127.15 13.61
N THR A 83 -18.67 -127.09 12.49
CA THR A 83 -18.83 -125.87 11.68
C THR A 83 -19.63 -124.80 12.41
N LEU A 84 -20.70 -125.19 13.12
CA LEU A 84 -21.51 -124.27 13.93
C LEU A 84 -20.69 -123.64 15.06
N LEU A 85 -19.88 -124.43 15.79
CA LEU A 85 -18.96 -123.93 16.82
C LEU A 85 -17.87 -123.02 16.24
N GLY A 86 -17.38 -123.30 15.02
CA GLY A 86 -16.46 -122.42 14.30
C GLY A 86 -17.07 -121.05 13.98
N GLY A 87 -18.32 -121.03 13.48
CA GLY A 87 -19.09 -119.81 13.24
C GLY A 87 -19.42 -119.04 14.54
N LEU A 88 -19.76 -119.74 15.61
CA LEU A 88 -20.01 -119.15 16.92
C LEU A 88 -18.72 -118.52 17.52
N LYS A 89 -17.59 -119.22 17.42
CA LYS A 89 -16.27 -118.72 17.86
C LYS A 89 -15.89 -117.45 17.09
N THR A 90 -16.03 -117.47 15.76
CA THR A 90 -15.88 -116.31 14.87
C THR A 90 -16.69 -115.12 15.38
N ALA A 91 -17.98 -115.36 15.63
CA ALA A 91 -18.92 -114.33 16.03
C ALA A 91 -18.54 -113.65 17.35
N PHE A 92 -18.14 -114.43 18.36
CA PHE A 92 -17.67 -113.88 19.63
C PHE A 92 -16.33 -113.14 19.49
N THR A 93 -15.38 -113.65 18.70
CA THR A 93 -14.07 -113.01 18.51
C THR A 93 -14.20 -111.63 17.85
N THR A 94 -15.04 -111.47 16.81
CA THR A 94 -15.24 -110.16 16.15
C THR A 94 -15.97 -109.17 17.06
N SER A 95 -16.94 -109.63 17.86
CA SER A 95 -17.66 -108.80 18.84
C SER A 95 -16.72 -108.26 19.91
N LEU A 96 -15.92 -109.16 20.50
CA LEU A 96 -14.95 -108.83 21.53
C LEU A 96 -13.92 -107.83 21.01
N ALA A 97 -13.34 -108.08 19.83
CA ALA A 97 -12.39 -107.17 19.20
C ALA A 97 -12.98 -105.76 18.94
N GLY A 98 -14.22 -105.68 18.43
CA GLY A 98 -14.90 -104.40 18.19
C GLY A 98 -15.16 -103.61 19.47
N MET A 99 -15.60 -104.28 20.54
CA MET A 99 -15.77 -103.66 21.85
C MET A 99 -14.42 -103.23 22.47
N THR A 100 -13.40 -104.08 22.43
CA THR A 100 -12.06 -103.76 22.96
C THR A 100 -11.43 -102.58 22.21
N LEU A 101 -11.48 -102.53 20.87
CA LEU A 101 -10.92 -101.42 20.09
C LEU A 101 -11.70 -100.12 20.29
N SER A 102 -13.04 -100.18 20.45
CA SER A 102 -13.85 -99.01 20.78
C SER A 102 -13.50 -98.43 22.16
N ILE A 103 -13.35 -99.30 23.17
CA ILE A 103 -12.92 -98.89 24.52
C ILE A 103 -11.50 -98.30 24.46
N LEU A 104 -10.57 -98.97 23.77
CA LEU A 104 -9.19 -98.51 23.61
C LEU A 104 -9.12 -97.13 22.95
N TYR A 105 -9.89 -96.90 21.88
CA TYR A 105 -9.97 -95.62 21.20
C TYR A 105 -10.50 -94.50 22.11
N LYS A 106 -11.59 -94.76 22.85
CA LYS A 106 -12.12 -93.81 23.84
C LYS A 106 -11.09 -93.48 24.92
N LEU A 107 -10.34 -94.47 25.40
CA LEU A 107 -9.30 -94.30 26.41
C LEU A 107 -8.14 -93.44 25.87
N ILE A 108 -7.70 -93.68 24.64
CA ILE A 108 -6.65 -92.89 23.95
C ILE A 108 -7.09 -91.43 23.68
N VAL A 109 -8.36 -91.20 23.36
CA VAL A 109 -8.91 -89.84 23.21
C VAL A 109 -9.03 -89.15 24.56
N ALA A 110 -9.50 -89.85 25.60
CA ALA A 110 -9.70 -89.30 26.94
C ALA A 110 -8.39 -88.97 27.68
N THR A 111 -7.28 -89.64 27.37
CA THR A 111 -5.95 -89.27 27.90
C THR A 111 -5.34 -88.04 27.22
N GLY A 112 -6.00 -87.46 26.20
CA GLY A 112 -5.58 -86.23 25.54
C GLY A 112 -4.32 -86.35 24.68
N TRP A 113 -3.75 -87.55 24.53
CA TRP A 113 -2.45 -87.76 23.86
C TRP A 113 -2.50 -87.48 22.35
N ILE A 114 -3.69 -87.49 21.74
CA ILE A 114 -3.91 -87.36 20.28
C ILE A 114 -4.90 -86.24 19.94
N SER A 115 -5.24 -85.37 20.91
CA SER A 115 -6.13 -84.21 20.67
C SER A 115 -5.28 -82.92 20.60
N PRO A 116 -5.32 -82.15 19.50
CA PRO A 116 -4.66 -80.84 19.44
C PRO A 116 -5.36 -79.83 20.36
N LYS A 117 -4.60 -78.86 20.88
CA LYS A 117 -5.15 -77.75 21.67
C LYS A 117 -5.96 -76.82 20.75
N ILE A 118 -7.22 -76.57 21.12
CA ILE A 118 -8.16 -75.80 20.31
C ILE A 118 -7.91 -74.29 20.51
N THR A 119 -8.02 -73.53 19.42
CA THR A 119 -8.11 -72.07 19.39
C THR A 119 -9.38 -71.67 18.63
N GLU A 120 -10.21 -70.86 19.29
CA GLU A 120 -11.31 -70.04 18.75
C GLU A 120 -12.42 -70.75 17.94
N GLY A 121 -13.61 -70.81 18.58
CA GLY A 121 -14.86 -71.26 17.96
C GLY A 121 -15.82 -71.82 19.01
N VAL A 122 -16.56 -70.94 19.70
CA VAL A 122 -17.50 -71.36 20.74
C VAL A 122 -18.75 -71.97 20.11
N ASP A 123 -19.01 -73.24 20.41
CA ASP A 123 -20.27 -73.94 20.18
C ASP A 123 -21.09 -73.88 21.48
N GLU A 124 -22.36 -73.46 21.41
CA GLU A 124 -23.11 -73.03 22.61
C GLU A 124 -23.48 -74.19 23.57
N ASP A 125 -23.32 -75.45 23.14
CA ASP A 125 -23.66 -76.66 23.91
C ASP A 125 -22.47 -77.27 24.72
N GLU A 126 -21.23 -76.75 24.63
CA GLU A 126 -20.04 -77.33 25.33
C GLU A 126 -19.22 -76.35 26.21
N ILE A 127 -19.83 -75.32 26.82
CA ILE A 127 -19.09 -74.46 27.79
C ILE A 127 -18.83 -75.22 29.11
N GLY A 128 -17.59 -75.70 29.28
CA GLY A 128 -17.14 -76.29 30.54
C GLY A 128 -16.88 -75.25 31.63
N VAL A 129 -17.16 -75.59 32.90
CA VAL A 129 -16.97 -74.71 34.07
C VAL A 129 -15.54 -74.13 34.18
N ALA A 130 -14.53 -74.87 33.71
CA ALA A 130 -13.13 -74.40 33.68
C ALA A 130 -12.87 -73.28 32.66
N GLU A 131 -13.62 -73.26 31.55
CA GLU A 131 -13.50 -72.26 30.49
C GLU A 131 -14.26 -70.99 30.86
N LEU A 132 -15.45 -71.15 31.45
CA LEU A 132 -16.19 -70.09 32.14
C LEU A 132 -15.33 -69.39 33.21
N TYR A 133 -14.59 -70.16 34.03
CA TYR A 133 -13.64 -69.60 35.00
C TYR A 133 -12.48 -68.85 34.35
N GLY A 134 -12.01 -69.29 33.17
CA GLY A 134 -11.01 -68.60 32.36
C GLY A 134 -11.48 -67.21 31.93
N VAL A 135 -12.64 -67.15 31.25
CA VAL A 135 -13.25 -65.89 30.79
C VAL A 135 -13.59 -64.96 31.95
N MET A 136 -14.10 -65.47 33.07
CA MET A 136 -14.35 -64.66 34.27
C MET A 136 -13.08 -64.08 34.88
N ARG A 137 -11.95 -64.81 34.80
CA ARG A 137 -10.64 -64.32 35.29
C ARG A 137 -10.07 -63.23 34.37
N GLU A 138 -10.20 -63.39 33.06
CA GLU A 138 -9.80 -62.37 32.07
C GLU A 138 -10.68 -61.12 32.17
N GLN A 139 -11.99 -61.27 32.38
CA GLN A 139 -12.89 -60.15 32.67
C GLN A 139 -12.54 -59.44 33.98
N ALA A 140 -12.13 -60.18 35.03
CA ALA A 140 -11.67 -59.58 36.28
C ALA A 140 -10.37 -58.77 36.10
N ASP A 141 -9.42 -59.27 35.31
CA ASP A 141 -8.16 -58.57 34.99
C ASP A 141 -8.41 -57.30 34.14
N GLY A 142 -9.35 -57.37 33.19
CA GLY A 142 -9.84 -56.22 32.45
C GLY A 142 -10.51 -55.15 33.34
N ILE A 143 -11.28 -55.57 34.35
CA ILE A 143 -11.89 -54.66 35.33
C ILE A 143 -10.83 -54.05 36.26
N GLU A 144 -9.81 -54.81 36.70
CA GLU A 144 -8.68 -54.29 37.48
C GLU A 144 -7.88 -53.26 36.67
N THR A 145 -7.66 -53.52 35.37
CA THR A 145 -7.00 -52.59 34.44
C THR A 145 -7.83 -51.31 34.23
N LEU A 146 -9.14 -51.44 34.02
CA LEU A 146 -10.05 -50.30 33.91
C LEU A 146 -10.08 -49.47 35.21
N ARG A 147 -10.10 -50.13 36.37
CA ARG A 147 -9.99 -49.48 37.69
C ARG A 147 -8.66 -48.71 37.82
N GLY A 148 -7.56 -49.25 37.30
CA GLY A 148 -6.28 -48.56 37.22
C GLY A 148 -6.31 -47.32 36.31
N ALA A 149 -6.94 -47.43 35.14
CA ALA A 149 -7.09 -46.33 34.17
C ALA A 149 -8.04 -45.21 34.65
N ILE A 150 -9.05 -45.53 35.47
CA ILE A 150 -9.97 -44.52 36.01
C ILE A 150 -9.42 -43.92 37.32
N GLY A 151 -9.08 -44.77 38.29
CA GLY A 151 -8.79 -44.38 39.68
C GLY A 151 -7.34 -44.53 40.12
N GLY A 152 -6.41 -44.82 39.21
CA GLY A 152 -4.98 -44.77 39.49
C GLY A 152 -4.51 -43.36 39.89
N ASP A 153 -3.32 -43.28 40.50
CA ASP A 153 -2.69 -41.99 40.84
C ASP A 153 -1.58 -41.61 39.86
N ASN A 154 -1.57 -42.23 38.68
CA ASN A 154 -0.61 -41.96 37.60
C ASN A 154 -1.20 -40.98 36.57
N GLU A 155 -0.33 -40.31 35.81
CA GLU A 155 -0.72 -39.31 34.81
C GLU A 155 -1.51 -39.89 33.62
N ALA A 156 -1.42 -41.21 33.40
CA ALA A 156 -2.19 -41.92 32.38
C ALA A 156 -3.66 -42.17 32.80
N SER A 157 -4.01 -41.98 34.07
CA SER A 157 -5.38 -42.17 34.57
C SER A 157 -6.26 -40.94 34.39
N LEU A 158 -7.58 -41.13 34.36
CA LEU A 158 -8.55 -40.02 34.32
C LEU A 158 -8.44 -39.11 35.55
N VAL A 159 -8.22 -39.66 36.75
CA VAL A 159 -7.97 -38.86 37.96
C VAL A 159 -6.67 -38.07 37.87
N GLY A 160 -5.60 -38.66 37.32
CA GLY A 160 -4.34 -37.97 37.04
C GLY A 160 -4.51 -36.81 36.05
N GLN A 161 -5.17 -37.06 34.92
CA GLN A 161 -5.49 -36.03 33.92
C GLN A 161 -6.36 -34.91 34.50
N MET A 162 -7.35 -35.22 35.35
CA MET A 162 -8.12 -34.18 36.05
C MET A 162 -7.27 -33.36 37.05
N LYS A 163 -6.32 -33.99 37.75
CA LYS A 163 -5.38 -33.26 38.63
C LYS A 163 -4.48 -32.33 37.82
N LEU A 164 -3.92 -32.79 36.70
CA LEU A 164 -3.08 -31.99 35.81
C LEU A 164 -3.87 -30.83 35.20
N MET A 165 -5.03 -31.08 34.61
CA MET A 165 -5.90 -30.05 34.04
C MET A 165 -6.30 -29.00 35.08
N ARG A 166 -6.59 -29.41 36.33
CA ARG A 166 -6.84 -28.47 37.43
C ARG A 166 -5.59 -27.68 37.82
N SER A 167 -4.39 -28.26 37.73
CA SER A 167 -3.13 -27.54 37.94
C SER A 167 -2.92 -26.50 36.85
N ASP A 168 -3.01 -26.88 35.58
CA ASP A 168 -2.87 -25.99 34.43
C ASP A 168 -3.88 -24.83 34.46
N LEU A 169 -5.14 -25.09 34.80
CA LEU A 169 -6.15 -24.04 34.99
C LEU A 169 -5.78 -23.07 36.13
N ASN A 170 -5.21 -23.58 37.21
CA ASN A 170 -4.80 -22.76 38.36
C ASN A 170 -3.52 -21.96 38.07
N ASP A 171 -2.58 -22.54 37.32
CA ASP A 171 -1.35 -21.87 36.90
C ASP A 171 -1.62 -20.85 35.78
N GLN A 172 -2.55 -21.12 34.84
CA GLN A 172 -3.09 -20.10 33.93
C GLN A 172 -3.74 -18.96 34.71
N HIS A 173 -4.63 -19.25 35.66
CA HIS A 173 -5.28 -18.22 36.47
C HIS A 173 -4.26 -17.34 37.21
N LYS A 174 -3.20 -17.96 37.75
CA LYS A 174 -2.08 -17.27 38.42
C LYS A 174 -1.21 -16.46 37.44
N ALA A 175 -1.02 -16.92 36.21
CA ALA A 175 -0.33 -16.19 35.16
C ALA A 175 -1.13 -14.96 34.69
N THR A 176 -2.45 -15.11 34.50
CA THR A 176 -3.36 -14.00 34.18
C THR A 176 -3.38 -12.97 35.32
N LEU A 177 -3.46 -13.41 36.58
CA LEU A 177 -3.37 -12.52 37.74
C LEU A 177 -2.06 -11.72 37.73
N LYS A 178 -0.90 -12.37 37.52
CA LYS A 178 0.40 -11.68 37.41
C LYS A 178 0.48 -10.70 36.24
N ALA A 179 -0.23 -10.95 35.14
CA ALA A 179 -0.27 -10.03 34.00
C ALA A 179 -1.13 -8.78 34.27
N VAL A 180 -2.16 -8.91 35.13
CA VAL A 180 -3.07 -7.81 35.50
C VAL A 180 -2.61 -7.07 36.77
N GLU A 181 -1.86 -7.72 37.66
CA GLU A 181 -1.26 -7.14 38.87
C GLU A 181 -0.54 -5.78 38.66
N PRO A 182 0.33 -5.59 37.63
CA PRO A 182 0.98 -4.30 37.40
C PRO A 182 0.06 -3.20 36.84
N VAL A 183 -1.17 -3.51 36.42
CA VAL A 183 -2.11 -2.52 35.85
C VAL A 183 -2.61 -1.55 36.92
N ALA A 184 -2.85 -2.03 38.16
CA ALA A 184 -3.28 -1.17 39.27
C ALA A 184 -2.24 -0.09 39.65
N PRO A 185 -0.97 -0.41 39.96
CA PRO A 185 0.04 0.61 40.25
C PRO A 185 0.41 1.46 39.02
N ALA A 186 0.26 0.93 37.79
CA ALA A 186 0.41 1.74 36.58
C ALA A 186 -0.68 2.81 36.46
N LEU A 187 -1.95 2.46 36.72
CA LEU A 187 -3.06 3.42 36.77
C LEU A 187 -2.90 4.44 37.89
N GLU A 188 -2.44 4.02 39.07
CA GLU A 188 -2.15 4.92 40.19
C GLU A 188 -1.02 5.91 39.85
N LYS A 189 0.03 5.44 39.18
CA LYS A 189 1.14 6.29 38.71
C LYS A 189 0.75 7.24 37.57
N ILE A 190 -0.14 6.82 36.66
CA ILE A 190 -0.73 7.74 35.66
C ILE A 190 -1.53 8.83 36.38
N ASN A 191 -2.28 8.47 37.42
CA ASN A 191 -3.08 9.42 38.19
C ASN A 191 -2.20 10.41 39.00
N SER A 192 -1.08 9.94 39.57
CA SER A 192 -0.12 10.83 40.27
C SER A 192 0.57 11.79 39.29
N VAL A 193 1.05 11.29 38.14
CA VAL A 193 1.66 12.13 37.09
C VAL A 193 0.67 13.14 36.51
N MET A 194 -0.60 12.76 36.34
CA MET A 194 -1.68 13.69 35.97
C MET A 194 -1.89 14.78 37.03
N SER A 195 -1.85 14.44 38.32
CA SER A 195 -1.98 15.42 39.40
C SER A 195 -0.78 16.38 39.49
N GLU A 196 0.45 15.88 39.27
CA GLU A 196 1.66 16.70 39.20
C GLU A 196 1.68 17.61 37.96
N GLN A 197 1.31 17.06 36.79
CA GLN A 197 1.14 17.82 35.55
C GLN A 197 0.07 18.90 35.71
N GLN A 198 -1.02 18.60 36.42
CA GLN A 198 -2.08 19.55 36.70
C GLN A 198 -1.58 20.72 37.56
N GLU A 199 -0.86 20.46 38.65
CA GLU A 199 -0.32 21.52 39.48
C GLU A 199 0.67 22.40 38.69
N ALA A 200 1.56 21.77 37.90
CA ALA A 200 2.48 22.48 37.01
C ALA A 200 1.76 23.31 35.93
N PHE A 201 0.67 22.80 35.35
CA PHE A 201 -0.11 23.51 34.34
C PHE A 201 -0.87 24.70 34.94
N SER A 202 -1.47 24.55 36.13
CA SER A 202 -2.11 25.65 36.85
C SER A 202 -1.10 26.77 37.15
N GLN A 203 0.09 26.42 37.64
CA GLN A 203 1.16 27.40 37.90
C GLN A 203 1.67 28.07 36.61
N PHE A 204 1.71 27.35 35.47
CA PHE A 204 2.00 27.95 34.17
C PHE A 204 0.90 28.92 33.74
N GLN A 205 -0.37 28.55 33.87
CA GLN A 205 -1.52 29.38 33.53
C GLN A 205 -1.56 30.67 34.35
N ASP A 206 -1.36 30.58 35.67
CA ASP A 206 -1.30 31.76 36.56
C ASP A 206 -0.15 32.68 36.18
N ARG A 207 1.05 32.12 35.90
CA ARG A 207 2.21 32.90 35.43
C ARG A 207 1.97 33.54 34.06
N LEU A 208 1.34 32.83 33.13
CA LEU A 208 1.01 33.33 31.80
C LEU A 208 0.01 34.48 31.91
N TRP A 209 -1.05 34.30 32.70
CA TRP A 209 -2.04 35.35 32.97
C TRP A 209 -1.40 36.58 33.61
N ILE A 210 -0.59 36.42 34.66
CA ILE A 210 0.16 37.53 35.28
C ILE A 210 1.05 38.22 34.24
N LYS A 211 1.77 37.48 33.39
CA LYS A 211 2.66 38.09 32.38
C LYS A 211 1.91 38.79 31.23
N LEU A 212 0.75 38.28 30.84
CA LEU A 212 -0.13 38.94 29.86
C LEU A 212 -0.80 40.18 30.45
N GLN A 213 -1.20 40.14 31.72
CA GLN A 213 -1.75 41.29 32.46
C GLN A 213 -0.67 42.36 32.70
N ASP A 214 0.54 41.97 33.13
CA ASP A 214 1.72 42.86 33.24
C ASP A 214 2.00 43.55 31.89
N PHE A 215 1.95 42.80 30.78
CA PHE A 215 2.19 43.32 29.44
C PHE A 215 1.08 44.26 28.97
N ALA A 216 -0.19 43.94 29.24
CA ALA A 216 -1.33 44.80 28.96
C ALA A 216 -1.27 46.13 29.74
N ASP A 217 -0.94 46.08 31.03
CA ASP A 217 -0.78 47.26 31.88
C ASP A 217 0.45 48.09 31.44
N MET A 218 1.55 47.43 31.05
CA MET A 218 2.74 48.09 30.50
C MET A 218 2.45 48.79 29.17
N MET A 219 1.74 48.14 28.23
CA MET A 219 1.33 48.74 26.96
C MET A 219 0.44 49.96 27.18
N SER A 220 -0.54 49.87 28.08
CA SER A 220 -1.46 50.95 28.41
C SER A 220 -0.74 52.18 28.99
N LYS A 221 0.21 52.00 29.92
CA LYS A 221 0.97 53.09 30.54
C LYS A 221 2.12 53.63 29.68
N SER A 222 2.97 52.74 29.15
CA SER A 222 4.29 53.10 28.63
C SER A 222 4.23 53.87 27.30
N ALA A 223 3.35 53.46 26.39
CA ALA A 223 3.21 54.12 25.08
C ALA A 223 2.49 55.47 25.17
N THR A 224 1.53 55.62 26.09
CA THR A 224 0.59 56.74 26.08
C THR A 224 1.02 57.88 27.01
N GLU A 225 1.52 57.58 28.22
CA GLU A 225 1.70 58.60 29.26
C GLU A 225 3.03 59.36 29.13
N GLN A 226 4.14 58.67 28.82
CA GLN A 226 5.43 59.33 28.58
C GLN A 226 5.39 60.21 27.32
N VAL A 227 4.77 59.73 26.24
CA VAL A 227 4.67 60.48 24.97
C VAL A 227 3.79 61.72 25.13
N ILE A 228 2.63 61.62 25.81
CA ILE A 228 1.76 62.78 26.05
C ILE A 228 2.40 63.81 26.99
N ASN A 229 3.10 63.38 28.04
CA ASN A 229 3.78 64.32 28.94
C ASN A 229 4.99 65.00 28.24
N ALA A 230 5.80 64.26 27.49
CA ALA A 230 6.88 64.84 26.69
C ALA A 230 6.35 65.83 25.64
N LEU A 231 5.25 65.53 24.95
CA LEU A 231 4.60 66.47 24.02
C LEU A 231 4.07 67.72 24.73
N LYS A 232 3.47 67.59 25.93
CA LYS A 232 3.03 68.75 26.73
C LYS A 232 4.18 69.63 27.17
N GLU A 233 5.28 69.03 27.64
CA GLU A 233 6.46 69.73 28.12
C GLU A 233 7.16 70.47 26.97
N VAL A 234 7.35 69.81 25.82
CA VAL A 234 7.86 70.43 24.59
C VAL A 234 6.95 71.56 24.08
N ILE A 235 5.63 71.39 24.09
CA ILE A 235 4.69 72.46 23.70
C ILE A 235 4.75 73.64 24.69
N SER A 236 4.94 73.38 25.99
CA SER A 236 5.09 74.43 27.02
C SER A 236 6.40 75.21 26.87
N ASP A 237 7.53 74.51 26.69
CA ASP A 237 8.85 75.13 26.54
C ASP A 237 9.00 75.87 25.21
N PHE A 238 8.36 75.39 24.14
CA PHE A 238 8.25 76.10 22.87
C PHE A 238 7.48 77.42 23.02
N ASN A 239 6.43 77.43 23.84
CA ASN A 239 5.60 78.63 24.07
C ASN A 239 6.28 79.63 25.02
N ASN A 240 7.04 79.16 26.02
CA ASN A 240 7.78 80.03 26.95
C ASN A 240 9.02 80.68 26.31
N ASN A 241 9.76 79.98 25.45
CA ASN A 241 10.94 80.54 24.77
C ASN A 241 10.58 81.57 23.67
N LEU A 242 9.31 81.69 23.29
CA LEU A 242 8.85 82.48 22.14
C LEU A 242 9.03 84.01 22.30
N VAL A 243 9.18 84.52 23.53
CA VAL A 243 9.12 85.97 23.81
C VAL A 243 10.49 86.64 23.85
N GLU A 244 11.54 85.99 24.39
CA GLU A 244 12.79 86.67 24.74
C GLU A 244 13.98 86.32 23.83
N GLN A 245 14.15 85.05 23.45
CA GLN A 245 15.28 84.65 22.59
C GLN A 245 15.05 84.88 21.09
N PHE A 246 13.81 85.09 20.66
CA PHE A 246 13.47 85.26 19.25
C PHE A 246 13.96 86.58 18.65
N GLY A 247 14.34 87.61 19.41
CA GLY A 247 14.83 88.87 18.83
C GLY A 247 16.13 88.75 18.02
N GLU A 248 17.18 88.19 18.64
CA GLU A 248 18.45 87.91 17.95
C GLU A 248 18.41 86.59 17.19
N ASN A 249 17.71 85.56 17.70
CA ASN A 249 17.49 84.36 16.89
C ASN A 249 16.68 84.65 15.63
N PHE A 250 15.77 85.63 15.55
CA PHE A 250 15.14 85.98 14.26
C PHE A 250 16.12 86.62 13.28
N LYS A 251 17.25 87.21 13.66
CA LYS A 251 18.27 87.61 12.68
C LYS A 251 19.00 86.40 12.11
N GLN A 252 19.47 85.50 12.97
CA GLN A 252 20.20 84.31 12.53
C GLN A 252 19.28 83.29 11.86
N LEU A 253 18.04 83.16 12.34
CA LEU A 253 16.97 82.39 11.72
C LEU A 253 16.49 83.07 10.44
N ASN A 254 16.38 84.40 10.31
CA ASN A 254 16.05 84.99 9.01
C ASN A 254 17.19 84.80 8.00
N ALA A 255 18.47 84.79 8.42
CA ALA A 255 19.59 84.40 7.57
C ALA A 255 19.55 82.90 7.20
N ALA A 256 19.35 82.02 8.17
CA ALA A 256 19.26 80.57 7.97
C ALA A 256 17.96 80.15 7.25
N VAL A 257 16.88 80.92 7.36
CA VAL A 257 15.63 80.82 6.58
C VAL A 257 15.82 81.44 5.21
N LEU A 258 16.66 82.46 5.03
CA LEU A 258 17.06 82.87 3.68
C LEU A 258 17.83 81.74 3.00
N GLU A 259 18.79 81.11 3.67
CA GLU A 259 19.49 79.93 3.15
C GLU A 259 18.58 78.70 3.03
N LEU A 260 17.59 78.50 3.91
CA LEU A 260 16.59 77.42 3.79
C LEU A 260 15.55 77.71 2.71
N VAL A 261 15.25 78.96 2.39
CA VAL A 261 14.39 79.39 1.27
C VAL A 261 15.18 79.32 -0.03
N GLN A 262 16.48 79.62 -0.02
CA GLN A 262 17.37 79.44 -1.15
C GLN A 262 17.62 77.95 -1.41
N TRP A 263 17.79 77.15 -0.35
CA TRP A 263 17.80 75.69 -0.41
C TRP A 263 16.44 75.14 -0.82
N GLN A 264 15.32 75.67 -0.33
CA GLN A 264 13.98 75.25 -0.76
C GLN A 264 13.70 75.64 -2.20
N GLU A 265 14.16 76.78 -2.71
CA GLU A 265 13.99 77.16 -4.11
C GLU A 265 14.92 76.33 -5.00
N ASN A 266 16.16 76.07 -4.57
CA ASN A 266 17.07 75.13 -5.24
C ASN A 266 16.52 73.69 -5.21
N TYR A 267 15.97 73.24 -4.09
CA TYR A 267 15.38 71.92 -3.90
C TYR A 267 14.03 71.82 -4.59
N LYS A 268 13.25 72.90 -4.69
CA LYS A 268 12.04 73.00 -5.51
C LYS A 268 12.40 73.00 -6.98
N GLN A 269 13.46 73.68 -7.42
CA GLN A 269 13.99 73.57 -8.78
C GLN A 269 14.49 72.15 -9.04
N GLN A 270 15.19 71.52 -8.11
CA GLN A 270 15.62 70.13 -8.19
C GLN A 270 14.43 69.16 -8.17
N LEU A 271 13.36 69.42 -7.41
CA LEU A 271 12.12 68.64 -7.38
C LEU A 271 11.27 68.89 -8.62
N MET A 272 11.28 70.09 -9.20
CA MET A 272 10.63 70.38 -10.49
C MET A 272 11.39 69.71 -11.62
N GLN A 273 12.71 69.76 -11.62
CA GLN A 273 13.58 69.08 -12.59
C GLN A 273 13.55 67.56 -12.41
N MET A 274 13.47 67.06 -11.18
CA MET A 274 13.31 65.63 -10.87
C MET A 274 11.88 65.17 -11.17
N SER A 275 10.85 66.00 -10.96
CA SER A 275 9.47 65.74 -11.38
C SER A 275 9.36 65.73 -12.90
N GLU A 276 10.03 66.66 -13.58
CA GLU A 276 10.15 66.67 -15.04
C GLU A 276 10.90 65.43 -15.53
N GLN A 277 12.02 65.03 -14.91
CA GLN A 277 12.73 63.79 -15.24
C GLN A 277 11.94 62.53 -14.87
N TYR A 278 11.14 62.53 -13.80
CA TYR A 278 10.22 61.44 -13.49
C TYR A 278 9.07 61.40 -14.49
N GLN A 279 8.56 62.54 -14.95
CA GLN A 279 7.51 62.61 -15.96
C GLN A 279 8.05 62.21 -17.34
N GLN A 280 9.27 62.60 -17.68
CA GLN A 280 10.00 62.11 -18.85
C GLN A 280 10.36 60.62 -18.72
N GLY A 281 10.69 60.14 -17.53
CA GLY A 281 10.98 58.74 -17.22
C GLY A 281 9.74 57.85 -17.31
N VAL A 282 8.62 58.28 -16.73
CA VAL A 282 7.30 57.64 -16.88
C VAL A 282 6.88 57.68 -18.36
N LYS A 283 7.02 58.82 -19.04
CA LYS A 283 6.75 58.92 -20.48
C LYS A 283 7.66 58.01 -21.30
N ALA A 284 8.94 57.86 -20.94
CA ALA A 284 9.87 56.93 -21.57
C ALA A 284 9.51 55.48 -21.28
N ILE A 285 9.01 55.15 -20.08
CA ILE A 285 8.48 53.83 -19.73
C ILE A 285 7.21 53.53 -20.53
N THR A 286 6.25 54.46 -20.64
CA THR A 286 5.06 54.30 -21.50
C THR A 286 5.43 54.24 -22.98
N GLN A 287 6.43 55.01 -23.43
CA GLN A 287 6.96 54.88 -24.79
C GLN A 287 7.70 53.56 -25.00
N THR A 288 8.33 53.01 -23.97
CA THR A 288 8.96 51.68 -23.99
C THR A 288 7.89 50.58 -23.99
N GLU A 289 6.80 50.73 -23.24
CA GLU A 289 5.62 49.86 -23.29
C GLU A 289 5.02 49.85 -24.70
N VAL A 290 4.78 51.02 -25.29
CA VAL A 290 4.30 51.15 -26.69
C VAL A 290 5.32 50.58 -27.68
N ALA A 291 6.62 50.84 -27.50
CA ALA A 291 7.66 50.30 -28.36
C ALA A 291 7.78 48.77 -28.24
N VAL A 292 7.66 48.19 -27.04
CA VAL A 292 7.67 46.74 -26.79
C VAL A 292 6.39 46.10 -27.31
N SER A 293 5.24 46.77 -27.21
CA SER A 293 3.97 46.36 -27.82
C SER A 293 4.08 46.35 -29.35
N ASN A 294 4.63 47.40 -29.95
CA ASN A 294 4.89 47.47 -31.39
C ASN A 294 5.93 46.44 -31.83
N ILE A 295 7.02 46.23 -31.07
CA ILE A 295 8.00 45.16 -31.33
C ILE A 295 7.32 43.80 -31.26
N SER A 296 6.42 43.56 -30.31
CA SER A 296 5.65 42.32 -30.20
C SER A 296 4.74 42.11 -31.42
N GLU A 297 4.04 43.15 -31.87
CA GLU A 297 3.17 43.10 -33.04
C GLU A 297 3.95 42.89 -34.34
N GLU A 298 5.00 43.68 -34.60
CA GLU A 298 5.90 43.52 -35.74
C GLU A 298 6.67 42.19 -35.69
N SER A 299 6.96 41.66 -34.50
CA SER A 299 7.56 40.33 -34.36
C SER A 299 6.61 39.21 -34.78
N LYS A 300 5.29 39.42 -34.85
CA LYS A 300 4.36 38.46 -35.49
C LYS A 300 4.53 38.41 -37.00
N VAL A 301 5.07 39.46 -37.61
CA VAL A 301 5.40 39.50 -39.05
C VAL A 301 6.66 38.66 -39.32
N ILE A 302 7.59 38.53 -38.38
CA ILE A 302 8.83 37.74 -38.55
C ILE A 302 8.53 36.27 -38.98
N PRO A 303 7.64 35.50 -38.33
CA PRO A 303 7.20 34.19 -38.83
C PRO A 303 6.65 34.20 -40.26
N ALA A 304 5.86 35.21 -40.63
CA ALA A 304 5.32 35.34 -41.99
C ALA A 304 6.42 35.64 -43.01
N SER A 305 7.31 36.60 -42.73
CA SER A 305 8.48 36.89 -43.57
C SER A 305 9.46 35.73 -43.63
N MET A 306 9.59 34.91 -42.58
CA MET A 306 10.38 33.68 -42.62
C MET A 306 9.73 32.60 -43.50
N GLN A 307 8.40 32.56 -43.58
CA GLN A 307 7.68 31.68 -44.49
C GLN A 307 7.78 32.14 -45.96
N GLU A 308 7.79 33.45 -46.22
CA GLU A 308 8.14 34.00 -47.54
C GLU A 308 9.62 33.76 -47.88
N LEU A 309 10.54 33.96 -46.93
CA LEU A 309 11.97 33.70 -47.09
C LEU A 309 12.23 32.21 -47.39
N LYS A 310 11.45 31.27 -46.82
CA LYS A 310 11.49 29.86 -47.21
C LYS A 310 11.18 29.68 -48.70
N GLY A 311 10.16 30.37 -49.22
CA GLY A 311 9.87 30.39 -50.66
C GLY A 311 11.00 30.98 -51.50
N VAL A 312 11.60 32.09 -51.04
CA VAL A 312 12.80 32.67 -51.69
C VAL A 312 13.99 31.72 -51.65
N MET A 313 14.21 30.99 -50.55
CA MET A 313 15.26 29.99 -50.43
C MET A 313 15.00 28.78 -51.34
N GLU A 314 13.76 28.33 -51.50
CA GLU A 314 13.40 27.27 -52.45
C GLU A 314 13.65 27.71 -53.90
N VAL A 315 13.28 28.94 -54.27
CA VAL A 315 13.58 29.53 -55.59
C VAL A 315 15.09 29.75 -55.79
N ASN A 316 15.81 30.22 -54.77
CA ASN A 316 17.27 30.39 -54.83
C ASN A 316 17.98 29.05 -54.97
N GLN A 317 17.53 28.01 -54.25
CA GLN A 317 18.06 26.65 -54.38
C GLN A 317 17.84 26.09 -55.80
N HIS A 318 16.69 26.37 -56.41
CA HIS A 318 16.43 26.07 -57.82
C HIS A 318 17.34 26.90 -58.76
N GLN A 319 17.53 28.19 -58.49
CA GLN A 319 18.46 29.04 -59.26
C GLN A 319 19.91 28.57 -59.15
N LEU A 320 20.35 28.08 -57.99
CA LEU A 320 21.68 27.47 -57.81
C LEU A 320 21.83 26.18 -58.61
N GLN A 321 20.79 25.35 -58.70
CA GLN A 321 20.79 24.17 -59.58
C GLN A 321 20.83 24.56 -61.07
N GLU A 322 20.11 25.60 -61.47
CA GLU A 322 20.16 26.12 -62.84
C GLU A 322 21.51 26.79 -63.16
N LEU A 323 22.12 27.48 -62.19
CA LEU A 323 23.43 28.10 -62.33
C LEU A 323 24.56 27.05 -62.35
N GLN A 324 24.41 25.94 -61.61
CA GLN A 324 25.24 24.75 -61.76
C GLN A 324 25.13 24.19 -63.20
N ARG A 325 23.91 24.08 -63.75
CA ARG A 325 23.67 23.66 -65.13
C ARG A 325 24.30 24.62 -66.15
N HIS A 326 24.25 25.93 -65.89
CA HIS A 326 24.95 26.93 -66.71
C HIS A 326 26.48 26.83 -66.59
N LEU A 327 27.03 26.52 -65.42
CA LEU A 327 28.47 26.29 -65.24
C LEU A 327 28.95 25.03 -65.97
N ASP A 328 28.15 23.96 -65.99
CA ASP A 328 28.43 22.77 -66.79
C ASP A 328 28.36 23.08 -68.30
N ALA A 329 27.40 23.88 -68.76
CA ALA A 329 27.39 24.40 -70.13
C ALA A 329 28.60 25.30 -70.44
N PHE A 330 29.05 26.11 -69.47
CA PHE A 330 30.24 26.96 -69.61
C PHE A 330 31.54 26.15 -69.66
N LYS A 331 31.60 25.02 -68.95
CA LYS A 331 32.67 24.03 -69.05
C LYS A 331 32.69 23.41 -70.45
N GLU A 332 31.54 23.08 -71.02
CA GLU A 332 31.46 22.59 -72.41
C GLU A 332 31.89 23.66 -73.43
N ILE A 333 31.49 24.93 -73.24
CA ILE A 333 31.95 26.07 -74.06
C ILE A 333 33.47 26.23 -73.96
N ARG A 334 34.04 26.16 -72.75
CA ARG A 334 35.50 26.20 -72.54
C ARG A 334 36.19 25.08 -73.31
N ASP A 335 35.68 23.86 -73.23
CA ASP A 335 36.29 22.70 -73.87
C ASP A 335 36.29 22.85 -75.40
N ARG A 336 35.17 23.29 -75.99
CA ARG A 336 35.10 23.65 -77.43
C ARG A 336 35.97 24.85 -77.80
N ALA A 337 36.12 25.84 -76.92
CA ALA A 337 36.98 27.00 -77.17
C ALA A 337 38.48 26.63 -77.15
N VAL A 338 38.87 25.68 -76.29
CA VAL A 338 40.23 25.10 -76.29
C VAL A 338 40.51 24.35 -77.59
N GLU A 339 39.53 23.63 -78.13
CA GLU A 339 39.61 22.99 -79.46
C GLU A 339 39.71 23.99 -80.62
N ALA A 340 39.15 25.20 -80.49
CA ALA A 340 39.13 26.23 -81.54
C ALA A 340 40.41 27.11 -81.61
N ILE A 341 41.19 27.25 -80.54
CA ILE A 341 42.42 28.06 -80.54
C ILE A 341 43.46 27.61 -81.60
N PRO A 342 43.70 26.30 -81.83
CA PRO A 342 44.52 25.83 -82.95
C PRO A 342 44.08 26.33 -84.33
N GLU A 343 42.77 26.37 -84.61
CA GLU A 343 42.23 26.86 -85.89
C GLU A 343 42.46 28.36 -86.07
N ILE A 344 42.20 29.16 -85.02
CA ILE A 344 42.43 30.61 -85.04
C ILE A 344 43.91 30.92 -85.31
N ARG A 345 44.83 30.16 -84.68
CA ARG A 345 46.27 30.34 -84.93
C ARG A 345 46.63 30.09 -86.39
N ALA A 346 46.05 29.07 -87.03
CA ALA A 346 46.30 28.77 -88.44
C ALA A 346 45.86 29.93 -89.37
N GLN A 347 44.69 30.53 -89.12
CA GLN A 347 44.20 31.68 -89.89
C GLN A 347 45.02 32.96 -89.67
N ILE A 348 45.57 33.17 -88.47
CA ILE A 348 46.47 34.31 -88.19
C ILE A 348 47.78 34.17 -88.99
N ASP A 349 48.39 32.98 -89.01
CA ASP A 349 49.62 32.72 -89.79
C ASP A 349 49.40 32.93 -91.31
N GLU A 350 48.21 32.58 -91.83
CA GLU A 350 47.81 32.87 -93.22
C GLU A 350 47.64 34.38 -93.46
N THR A 351 47.01 35.10 -92.53
CA THR A 351 46.79 36.55 -92.62
C THR A 351 48.11 37.34 -92.63
N VAL A 352 49.09 36.95 -91.80
CA VAL A 352 50.42 37.59 -91.75
C VAL A 352 51.18 37.41 -93.07
N LYS A 353 51.06 36.25 -93.74
CA LYS A 353 51.61 36.05 -95.09
C LYS A 353 50.97 36.99 -96.12
N GLY A 354 49.66 37.23 -96.01
CA GLY A 354 48.95 38.19 -96.85
C GLY A 354 49.44 39.63 -96.66
N MET A 355 49.62 40.06 -95.41
CA MET A 355 49.97 41.46 -95.10
C MET A 355 51.37 41.86 -95.59
N ASN A 356 52.35 40.95 -95.56
CA ASN A 356 53.69 41.19 -96.12
C ASN A 356 53.68 41.48 -97.63
N LYS A 357 52.71 40.97 -98.39
CA LYS A 357 52.56 41.31 -99.83
C LYS A 357 52.09 42.76 -100.04
N VAL A 358 51.25 43.29 -99.15
CA VAL A 358 50.64 44.63 -99.30
C VAL A 358 51.66 45.74 -99.05
N ALA A 359 52.55 45.57 -98.07
CA ALA A 359 53.56 46.56 -97.72
C ALA A 359 54.49 46.94 -98.90
N ALA A 360 54.79 45.99 -99.79
CA ALA A 360 55.61 46.23 -100.98
C ALA A 360 54.95 47.19 -101.99
N SER A 361 53.61 47.24 -102.07
CA SER A 361 52.89 48.06 -103.05
C SER A 361 52.73 49.52 -102.65
N ILE A 362 52.74 49.84 -101.35
CA ILE A 362 52.50 51.23 -100.88
C ILE A 362 53.69 52.15 -101.22
N ASN A 363 54.92 51.63 -101.16
CA ASN A 363 56.13 52.43 -101.32
C ASN A 363 56.27 53.07 -102.72
N ASP A 364 55.67 52.46 -103.75
CA ASP A 364 55.67 52.95 -105.14
C ASP A 364 54.78 54.19 -105.34
N GLY A 365 53.66 54.27 -104.61
CA GLY A 365 52.66 55.34 -104.78
C GLY A 365 53.10 56.72 -104.26
N MET A 366 53.95 56.76 -103.24
CA MET A 366 54.28 58.00 -102.50
C MET A 366 55.04 59.03 -103.34
N SER A 367 55.83 58.58 -104.32
CA SER A 367 56.70 59.45 -105.13
C SER A 367 55.95 60.45 -106.02
N LYS A 368 54.66 60.21 -106.30
CA LYS A 368 53.89 60.90 -107.35
C LYS A 368 53.21 62.19 -106.90
N THR A 369 53.13 62.42 -105.59
CA THR A 369 52.29 63.49 -104.99
C THR A 369 52.98 64.85 -104.93
N THR A 370 54.31 64.90 -104.92
CA THR A 370 55.10 66.11 -104.58
C THR A 370 55.01 67.24 -105.61
N GLU A 371 54.63 66.93 -106.86
CA GLU A 371 54.72 67.87 -108.00
C GLU A 371 53.63 68.97 -107.99
N THR A 372 52.50 68.77 -107.30
CA THR A 372 51.29 69.59 -107.48
C THR A 372 51.28 70.91 -106.68
N LEU A 373 52.16 71.10 -105.70
CA LEU A 373 51.93 72.05 -104.59
C LEU A 373 52.32 73.52 -104.84
N ILE A 374 53.04 73.83 -105.92
CA ILE A 374 53.76 75.13 -106.08
C ILE A 374 52.88 76.32 -106.55
N SER A 375 51.66 76.07 -107.05
CA SER A 375 50.91 77.06 -107.86
C SER A 375 50.14 78.18 -107.09
N GLY A 376 50.06 78.16 -105.76
CA GLY A 376 48.93 78.80 -105.05
C GLY A 376 49.06 80.24 -104.50
N LEU A 377 50.24 80.88 -104.51
CA LEU A 377 50.60 81.87 -103.46
C LEU A 377 50.49 83.39 -103.78
N THR A 378 50.00 83.83 -104.94
CA THR A 378 50.35 85.17 -105.48
C THR A 378 49.29 86.31 -105.38
N ALA A 379 48.15 86.15 -104.69
CA ALA A 379 46.93 86.95 -105.01
C ALA A 379 46.45 88.07 -104.03
N ALA A 380 47.15 88.45 -102.95
CA ALA A 380 46.47 88.97 -101.74
C ALA A 380 46.71 90.45 -101.26
N SER A 381 47.17 91.42 -102.07
CA SER A 381 47.97 92.57 -101.53
C SER A 381 47.37 94.02 -101.39
N ASP A 382 46.15 94.37 -101.81
CA ASP A 382 45.92 95.74 -102.39
C ASP A 382 45.14 96.86 -101.62
N VAL A 383 44.71 96.74 -100.34
CA VAL A 383 43.49 97.48 -99.86
C VAL A 383 43.64 98.73 -98.91
N VAL A 384 44.81 99.09 -98.35
CA VAL A 384 44.86 99.68 -96.98
C VAL A 384 44.80 101.23 -96.73
N THR A 385 45.19 102.14 -97.64
CA THR A 385 45.62 103.51 -97.22
C THR A 385 44.58 104.65 -97.36
N LYS A 386 44.17 105.37 -96.28
CA LYS A 386 43.27 106.56 -96.41
C LYS A 386 43.15 107.66 -95.28
N GLU A 387 42.24 107.55 -94.30
CA GLU A 387 41.29 108.66 -93.89
C GLU A 387 41.70 109.80 -92.89
N VAL A 388 42.99 110.10 -92.64
CA VAL A 388 43.47 110.70 -91.34
C VAL A 388 43.21 112.21 -91.00
N ALA A 389 42.44 113.02 -91.73
CA ALA A 389 42.71 114.49 -91.82
C ALA A 389 42.02 115.58 -90.91
N THR A 390 41.09 115.32 -89.98
CA THR A 390 40.03 116.35 -89.66
C THR A 390 40.08 117.20 -88.35
N SER A 391 40.88 116.90 -87.31
CA SER A 391 40.47 117.23 -85.91
C SER A 391 40.76 118.62 -85.29
N VAL A 392 41.48 119.56 -85.91
CA VAL A 392 42.18 120.65 -85.15
C VAL A 392 41.33 121.89 -84.73
N LYS A 393 40.11 122.10 -85.27
CA LYS A 393 39.44 123.42 -85.21
C LYS A 393 38.71 123.79 -83.90
N ALA A 394 38.48 122.86 -82.97
CA ALA A 394 37.43 123.01 -81.95
C ALA A 394 37.81 123.71 -80.62
N MET A 395 39.07 124.10 -80.40
CA MET A 395 39.58 124.36 -79.03
C MET A 395 39.40 125.81 -78.51
N ALA A 396 39.03 126.79 -79.34
CA ALA A 396 39.15 128.20 -79.00
C ALA A 396 37.97 128.80 -78.20
N ASP A 397 36.75 128.27 -78.36
CA ASP A 397 35.52 128.95 -77.88
C ASP A 397 35.19 128.73 -76.39
N GLY A 398 35.83 127.76 -75.72
CA GLY A 398 35.36 127.26 -74.41
C GLY A 398 35.64 128.14 -73.19
N VAL A 399 36.52 129.14 -73.27
CA VAL A 399 37.11 129.77 -72.07
C VAL A 399 36.23 130.87 -71.44
N ASN A 400 35.50 131.66 -72.24
CA ASN A 400 34.72 132.80 -71.71
C ASN A 400 33.45 132.38 -70.95
N THR A 401 32.86 131.22 -71.26
CA THR A 401 31.60 130.77 -70.64
C THR A 401 31.79 130.39 -69.17
N ALA A 402 32.93 129.76 -68.83
CA ALA A 402 33.19 129.22 -67.50
C ALA A 402 33.22 130.27 -66.37
N ALA A 403 33.58 131.52 -66.68
CA ALA A 403 33.66 132.59 -65.68
C ALA A 403 32.29 133.10 -65.21
N ALA A 404 31.26 133.04 -66.06
CA ALA A 404 29.92 133.51 -65.74
C ALA A 404 29.15 132.51 -64.85
N ASP A 405 29.28 131.21 -65.14
CA ASP A 405 28.59 130.14 -64.39
C ASP A 405 29.08 130.04 -62.93
N ALA A 406 30.37 130.28 -62.69
CA ALA A 406 30.98 130.22 -61.36
C ALA A 406 30.36 131.24 -60.36
N ALA A 407 30.11 132.47 -60.79
CA ALA A 407 29.52 133.51 -59.94
C ALA A 407 28.07 133.19 -59.53
N LYS A 408 27.31 132.60 -60.46
CA LYS A 408 25.93 132.18 -60.21
C LYS A 408 25.85 131.03 -59.20
N GLY A 409 26.71 130.01 -59.37
CA GLY A 409 26.76 128.84 -58.49
C GLY A 409 27.04 129.17 -57.02
N ILE A 410 27.90 130.16 -56.74
CA ILE A 410 28.22 130.59 -55.36
C ILE A 410 26.99 131.20 -54.67
N THR A 411 26.16 131.96 -55.40
CA THR A 411 24.99 132.64 -54.81
C THR A 411 23.84 131.66 -54.51
N GLU A 412 23.63 130.67 -55.38
CA GLU A 412 22.64 129.59 -55.18
C GLU A 412 23.05 128.62 -54.05
N ALA A 413 24.36 128.38 -53.85
CA ALA A 413 24.85 127.56 -52.75
C ALA A 413 24.60 128.21 -51.37
N GLY A 414 24.87 129.51 -51.23
CA GLY A 414 24.66 130.25 -49.97
C GLY A 414 23.20 130.26 -49.51
N THR A 415 22.26 130.44 -50.44
CA THR A 415 20.82 130.43 -50.13
C THR A 415 20.31 129.04 -49.73
N LYS A 416 20.67 127.98 -50.47
CA LYS A 416 20.30 126.60 -50.11
C LYS A 416 20.85 126.18 -48.75
N MET A 417 22.08 126.54 -48.42
CA MET A 417 22.69 126.17 -47.13
C MET A 417 21.97 126.85 -45.95
N SER A 418 21.57 128.12 -46.08
CA SER A 418 20.80 128.80 -45.03
C SER A 418 19.43 128.15 -44.78
N GLN A 419 18.76 127.66 -45.82
CA GLN A 419 17.46 126.98 -45.69
C GLN A 419 17.62 125.60 -45.02
N ALA A 420 18.58 124.79 -45.48
CA ALA A 420 18.82 123.45 -44.94
C ALA A 420 19.21 123.46 -43.44
N VAL A 421 19.98 124.46 -43.00
CA VAL A 421 20.34 124.65 -41.59
C VAL A 421 19.11 125.01 -40.74
N GLY A 422 18.20 125.84 -41.26
CA GLY A 422 16.95 126.19 -40.58
C GLY A 422 16.01 124.98 -40.39
N GLU A 423 15.78 124.21 -41.46
CA GLU A 423 14.94 123.01 -41.43
C GLU A 423 15.50 121.94 -40.47
N SER A 424 16.82 121.69 -40.53
CA SER A 424 17.50 120.74 -39.64
C SER A 424 17.40 121.12 -38.16
N SER A 425 17.54 122.42 -37.85
CA SER A 425 17.42 122.93 -36.48
C SER A 425 16.01 122.70 -35.91
N SER A 426 14.97 122.98 -36.71
CA SER A 426 13.58 122.76 -36.28
C SER A 426 13.26 121.27 -36.06
N THR A 427 13.83 120.39 -36.90
CA THR A 427 13.66 118.94 -36.79
C THR A 427 14.34 118.39 -35.53
N LEU A 428 15.57 118.81 -35.25
CA LEU A 428 16.29 118.45 -34.02
C LEU A 428 15.53 118.90 -32.76
N GLN A 429 15.01 120.13 -32.75
CA GLN A 429 14.22 120.63 -31.63
C GLN A 429 12.97 119.78 -31.39
N LYS A 430 12.26 119.40 -32.45
CA LYS A 430 11.08 118.53 -32.35
C LYS A 430 11.43 117.14 -31.80
N SER A 431 12.43 116.46 -32.37
CA SER A 431 12.81 115.11 -31.92
C SER A 431 13.28 115.08 -30.45
N PHE A 432 13.90 116.16 -29.96
CA PHE A 432 14.26 116.28 -28.54
C PHE A 432 13.05 116.45 -27.62
N ILE A 433 12.01 117.16 -28.05
CA ILE A 433 10.76 117.31 -27.29
C ILE A 433 9.99 115.99 -27.26
N ASP A 434 9.78 115.37 -28.43
CA ASP A 434 9.04 114.11 -28.56
C ASP A 434 9.71 112.99 -27.72
N GLY A 435 11.04 112.84 -27.82
CA GLY A 435 11.80 111.85 -27.03
C GLY A 435 11.83 112.11 -25.52
N SER A 436 11.74 113.38 -25.10
CA SER A 436 11.61 113.75 -23.68
C SER A 436 10.24 113.35 -23.13
N GLU A 437 9.17 113.57 -23.91
CA GLU A 437 7.80 113.22 -23.50
C GLU A 437 7.61 111.69 -23.37
N ASP A 438 8.16 110.92 -24.31
CA ASP A 438 8.11 109.46 -24.29
C ASP A 438 8.93 108.86 -23.12
N PHE A 439 10.07 109.47 -22.77
CA PHE A 439 10.85 109.08 -21.59
C PHE A 439 10.05 109.30 -20.28
N VAL A 440 9.36 110.44 -20.16
CA VAL A 440 8.51 110.75 -18.99
C VAL A 440 7.35 109.76 -18.87
N LYS A 441 6.64 109.46 -19.98
CA LYS A 441 5.56 108.46 -20.00
C LYS A 441 6.06 107.07 -19.61
N SER A 442 7.19 106.64 -20.17
CA SER A 442 7.80 105.34 -19.86
C SER A 442 8.18 105.22 -18.38
N SER A 443 8.78 106.29 -17.81
CA SER A 443 9.13 106.36 -16.39
C SER A 443 7.90 106.27 -15.47
N GLN A 444 6.83 107.00 -15.80
CA GLN A 444 5.55 106.91 -15.06
C GLN A 444 4.93 105.51 -15.14
N GLN A 445 4.97 104.86 -16.30
CA GLN A 445 4.44 103.51 -16.49
C GLN A 445 5.24 102.45 -15.72
N VAL A 446 6.58 102.56 -15.68
CA VAL A 446 7.44 101.71 -14.84
C VAL A 446 7.10 101.90 -13.36
N ASN A 447 6.98 103.15 -12.89
CA ASN A 447 6.66 103.42 -11.48
C ASN A 447 5.29 102.85 -11.07
N ALA A 448 4.26 103.01 -11.92
CA ALA A 448 2.94 102.41 -11.68
C ALA A 448 2.98 100.87 -11.66
N SER A 449 3.81 100.27 -12.52
CA SER A 449 3.99 98.81 -12.56
C SER A 449 4.72 98.27 -11.33
N LEU A 450 5.74 98.99 -10.84
CA LEU A 450 6.45 98.67 -9.59
C LEU A 450 5.52 98.80 -8.38
N GLN A 451 4.69 99.84 -8.33
CA GLN A 451 3.73 100.05 -7.25
C GLN A 451 2.64 98.96 -7.23
N GLY A 452 2.08 98.60 -8.38
CA GLY A 452 1.16 97.46 -8.49
C GLY A 452 1.80 96.12 -8.10
N THR A 453 3.09 95.92 -8.41
CA THR A 453 3.84 94.74 -7.98
C THR A 453 4.02 94.72 -6.45
N SER A 454 4.31 95.87 -5.83
CA SER A 454 4.43 96.01 -4.38
C SER A 454 3.11 95.68 -3.65
N ASP A 455 1.98 96.15 -4.16
CA ASP A 455 0.66 95.85 -3.57
C ASP A 455 0.31 94.36 -3.68
N VAL A 456 0.63 93.71 -4.80
CA VAL A 456 0.46 92.26 -4.99
C VAL A 456 1.37 91.47 -4.04
N ILE A 457 2.63 91.86 -3.87
CA ILE A 457 3.56 91.21 -2.92
C ILE A 457 3.04 91.36 -1.48
N SER A 458 2.61 92.56 -1.09
CA SER A 458 2.05 92.81 0.25
C SER A 458 0.82 91.93 0.52
N LYS A 459 -0.11 91.88 -0.44
CA LYS A 459 -1.32 91.03 -0.34
C LYS A 459 -1.00 89.53 -0.33
N ASN A 460 -0.04 89.07 -1.12
CA ASN A 460 0.43 87.68 -1.06
C ASN A 460 1.10 87.35 0.27
N SER A 461 1.81 88.29 0.89
CA SER A 461 2.43 88.09 2.21
C SER A 461 1.37 87.92 3.30
N GLU A 462 0.35 88.77 3.33
CA GLU A 462 -0.80 88.64 4.26
C GLU A 462 -1.56 87.31 4.03
N THR A 463 -1.76 86.93 2.76
CA THR A 463 -2.40 85.65 2.38
C THR A 463 -1.56 84.45 2.83
N THR A 464 -0.25 84.50 2.64
CA THR A 464 0.69 83.43 3.05
C THR A 464 0.68 83.24 4.56
N LYS A 465 0.65 84.34 5.33
CA LYS A 465 0.49 84.33 6.79
C LYS A 465 -0.82 83.68 7.23
N GLN A 466 -1.94 83.98 6.56
CA GLN A 466 -3.23 83.31 6.84
C GLN A 466 -3.16 81.81 6.54
N MET A 467 -2.63 81.41 5.37
CA MET A 467 -2.45 80.00 5.03
C MET A 467 -1.55 79.25 6.02
N PHE A 468 -0.54 79.92 6.60
CA PHE A 468 0.30 79.33 7.64
C PHE A 468 -0.43 79.15 8.98
N ASP A 469 -1.24 80.12 9.41
CA ASP A 469 -2.03 80.04 10.66
C ASP A 469 -3.11 78.94 10.54
N ASP A 470 -3.79 78.86 9.39
CA ASP A 470 -4.75 77.81 9.10
C ASP A 470 -4.09 76.42 9.03
N ALA A 471 -2.93 76.29 8.37
CA ALA A 471 -2.18 75.03 8.33
C ALA A 471 -1.67 74.59 9.72
N LEU A 472 -1.24 75.53 10.57
CA LEU A 472 -0.85 75.25 11.95
C LEU A 472 -2.05 74.83 12.81
N ARG A 473 -3.21 75.46 12.63
CA ARG A 473 -4.46 75.05 13.29
C ARG A 473 -4.91 73.65 12.87
N GLU A 474 -4.90 73.38 11.57
CA GLU A 474 -5.31 72.07 11.04
C GLU A 474 -4.33 70.97 11.46
N SER A 475 -3.02 71.22 11.39
CA SER A 475 -2.01 70.26 11.88
C SER A 475 -2.17 69.95 13.37
N ASN A 476 -2.46 70.96 14.21
CA ASN A 476 -2.77 70.74 15.63
C ASN A 476 -4.10 70.00 15.86
N SER A 477 -5.09 70.19 14.98
CA SER A 477 -6.36 69.45 15.00
C SER A 477 -6.13 67.97 14.67
N VAL A 478 -5.44 67.69 13.56
CA VAL A 478 -5.07 66.34 13.12
C VAL A 478 -4.24 65.62 14.18
N LEU A 479 -3.23 66.27 14.78
CA LEU A 479 -2.42 65.67 15.84
C LEU A 479 -3.24 65.35 17.10
N ARG A 480 -4.23 66.18 17.47
CA ARG A 480 -5.13 65.87 18.60
C ARG A 480 -6.02 64.68 18.31
N ASN A 481 -6.60 64.61 17.11
CA ASN A 481 -7.45 63.50 16.70
C ASN A 481 -6.62 62.20 16.64
N LEU A 482 -5.44 62.23 16.03
CA LEU A 482 -4.56 61.07 15.93
C LEU A 482 -4.08 60.56 17.30
N VAL A 483 -3.85 61.44 18.29
CA VAL A 483 -3.58 61.05 19.68
C VAL A 483 -4.82 60.48 20.39
N ALA A 484 -6.02 60.97 20.08
CA ALA A 484 -7.27 60.43 20.61
C ALA A 484 -7.57 59.04 20.03
N ASP A 485 -7.44 58.87 18.71
CA ASP A 485 -7.64 57.62 17.98
C ASP A 485 -6.64 56.56 18.44
N LEU A 486 -5.34 56.89 18.53
CA LEU A 486 -4.31 55.98 19.08
C LEU A 486 -4.63 55.51 20.51
N LYS A 487 -5.19 56.40 21.34
CA LYS A 487 -5.57 56.05 22.71
C LYS A 487 -6.79 55.13 22.74
N GLU A 488 -7.78 55.36 21.89
CA GLU A 488 -8.96 54.50 21.80
C GLU A 488 -8.61 53.12 21.24
N ASP A 489 -7.81 53.07 20.17
CA ASP A 489 -7.40 51.82 19.56
C ASP A 489 -6.46 51.02 20.47
N SER A 490 -5.55 51.67 21.21
CA SER A 490 -4.76 51.01 22.26
C SER A 490 -5.65 50.36 23.34
N HIS A 491 -6.76 51.01 23.73
CA HIS A 491 -7.69 50.44 24.70
C HIS A 491 -8.42 49.21 24.12
N LYS A 492 -8.92 49.29 22.87
CA LYS A 492 -9.54 48.15 22.17
C LYS A 492 -8.58 46.97 22.02
N LEU A 493 -7.30 47.24 21.70
CA LEU A 493 -6.26 46.22 21.55
C LEU A 493 -6.01 45.49 22.88
N THR A 494 -5.92 46.24 23.98
CA THR A 494 -5.79 45.69 25.35
C THR A 494 -7.00 44.83 25.74
N GLU A 495 -8.22 45.29 25.45
CA GLU A 495 -9.46 44.56 25.75
C GLU A 495 -9.57 43.26 24.92
N SER A 496 -9.20 43.32 23.64
CA SER A 496 -9.13 42.14 22.77
C SER A 496 -8.09 41.12 23.24
N TYR A 497 -6.92 41.57 23.71
CA TYR A 497 -5.89 40.68 24.29
C TYR A 497 -6.38 39.99 25.56
N LYS A 498 -7.08 40.74 26.44
CA LYS A 498 -7.65 40.21 27.67
C LYS A 498 -8.72 39.15 27.38
N SER A 499 -9.61 39.42 26.43
CA SER A 499 -10.64 38.46 25.99
C SER A 499 -10.02 37.18 25.41
N ALA A 500 -9.07 37.30 24.49
CA ALA A 500 -8.37 36.14 23.91
C ALA A 500 -7.64 35.31 24.98
N SER A 501 -7.00 35.96 25.96
CA SER A 501 -6.35 35.27 27.07
C SER A 501 -7.35 34.52 27.96
N GLN A 502 -8.53 35.09 28.23
CA GLN A 502 -9.59 34.42 29.00
C GLN A 502 -10.19 33.22 28.25
N SER A 503 -10.37 33.34 26.93
CA SER A 503 -10.83 32.22 26.09
C SER A 503 -9.83 31.07 26.09
N LEU A 504 -8.53 31.36 25.93
CA LEU A 504 -7.47 30.33 25.89
C LEU A 504 -7.34 29.57 27.21
N VAL A 505 -7.50 30.27 28.35
CA VAL A 505 -7.64 29.65 29.68
C VAL A 505 -8.86 28.71 29.71
N SER A 506 -10.04 29.22 29.35
CA SER A 506 -11.29 28.46 29.43
C SER A 506 -11.32 27.22 28.50
N GLU A 507 -10.75 27.30 27.30
CA GLU A 507 -10.65 26.17 26.39
C GLU A 507 -9.69 25.10 26.93
N THR A 508 -8.57 25.51 27.54
CA THR A 508 -7.58 24.55 28.04
C THR A 508 -8.10 23.80 29.28
N ASP A 509 -8.82 24.48 30.18
CA ASP A 509 -9.54 23.83 31.29
C ASP A 509 -10.61 22.84 30.79
N ALA A 510 -11.31 23.15 29.68
CA ALA A 510 -12.29 22.24 29.09
C ALA A 510 -11.66 20.99 28.46
N VAL A 511 -10.54 21.13 27.75
CA VAL A 511 -9.75 20.00 27.22
C VAL A 511 -9.26 19.10 28.35
N ARG A 512 -8.71 19.70 29.41
CA ARG A 512 -8.26 18.98 30.61
C ARG A 512 -9.39 18.19 31.27
N SER A 513 -10.53 18.81 31.54
CA SER A 513 -11.67 18.13 32.18
C SER A 513 -12.18 16.95 31.35
N SER A 514 -12.21 17.11 30.02
CA SER A 514 -12.58 16.04 29.09
C SER A 514 -11.60 14.86 29.15
N PHE A 515 -10.30 15.12 29.30
CA PHE A 515 -9.27 14.09 29.41
C PHE A 515 -9.32 13.34 30.75
N GLU A 516 -9.52 14.03 31.88
CA GLU A 516 -9.73 13.41 33.21
C GLU A 516 -10.96 12.49 33.21
N GLN A 517 -12.08 12.92 32.60
CA GLN A 517 -13.28 12.11 32.44
C GLN A 517 -13.04 10.88 31.55
N GLY A 518 -12.36 11.05 30.41
CA GLY A 518 -12.02 9.95 29.51
C GLY A 518 -11.14 8.89 30.16
N LEU A 519 -10.13 9.28 30.95
CA LEU A 519 -9.26 8.37 31.68
C LEU A 519 -10.04 7.60 32.77
N THR A 520 -10.94 8.29 33.47
CA THR A 520 -11.81 7.70 34.49
C THR A 520 -12.76 6.66 33.89
N ALA A 521 -13.41 7.00 32.77
CA ALA A 521 -14.28 6.09 32.02
C ALA A 521 -13.52 4.86 31.52
N MET A 522 -12.32 5.05 30.96
CA MET A 522 -11.45 3.95 30.51
C MET A 522 -11.11 3.00 31.66
N ARG A 523 -10.71 3.52 32.83
CA ARG A 523 -10.43 2.71 34.03
C ARG A 523 -11.65 1.88 34.44
N GLN A 524 -12.82 2.50 34.46
CA GLN A 524 -14.06 1.87 34.90
C GLN A 524 -14.52 0.78 33.91
N GLN A 525 -14.39 1.03 32.61
CA GLN A 525 -14.70 0.06 31.56
C GLN A 525 -13.69 -1.11 31.53
N LEU A 526 -12.38 -0.85 31.67
CA LEU A 526 -11.37 -1.89 31.72
C LEU A 526 -11.56 -2.82 32.92
N GLY A 527 -11.86 -2.26 34.10
CA GLY A 527 -12.17 -3.03 35.31
C GLY A 527 -13.42 -3.90 35.14
N ALA A 528 -14.48 -3.35 34.57
CA ALA A 528 -15.72 -4.10 34.31
C ALA A 528 -15.50 -5.26 33.32
N GLU A 529 -14.77 -5.04 32.22
CA GLU A 529 -14.58 -6.06 31.19
C GLU A 529 -13.60 -7.16 31.64
N LEU A 530 -12.57 -6.83 32.45
CA LEU A 530 -11.72 -7.82 33.12
C LEU A 530 -12.50 -8.68 34.11
N GLN A 531 -13.38 -8.08 34.92
CA GLN A 531 -14.22 -8.81 35.88
C GLN A 531 -15.20 -9.74 35.15
N LYS A 532 -15.80 -9.29 34.06
CA LYS A 532 -16.70 -10.06 33.19
C LYS A 532 -15.98 -11.23 32.50
N MET A 533 -14.77 -11.01 31.98
CA MET A 533 -13.92 -12.05 31.41
C MET A 533 -13.59 -13.13 32.46
N ALA A 534 -13.20 -12.74 33.67
CA ALA A 534 -12.93 -13.67 34.76
C ALA A 534 -14.18 -14.49 35.16
N GLN A 535 -15.37 -13.87 35.19
CA GLN A 535 -16.63 -14.59 35.44
C GLN A 535 -16.98 -15.56 34.31
N GLN A 536 -16.84 -15.17 33.05
CA GLN A 536 -17.11 -16.08 31.91
C GLN A 536 -16.15 -17.27 31.89
N GLN A 537 -14.85 -17.05 32.14
CA GLN A 537 -13.86 -18.12 32.23
C GLN A 537 -14.18 -19.11 33.37
N ALA A 538 -14.61 -18.60 34.53
CA ALA A 538 -15.03 -19.43 35.65
C ALA A 538 -16.29 -20.26 35.33
N GLN A 539 -17.28 -19.65 34.67
CA GLN A 539 -18.51 -20.35 34.24
C GLN A 539 -18.23 -21.44 33.21
N GLU A 540 -17.42 -21.17 32.19
CA GLU A 540 -17.07 -22.19 31.18
C GLU A 540 -16.21 -23.31 31.76
N SER A 541 -15.26 -23.00 32.64
CA SER A 541 -14.48 -24.03 33.36
C SER A 541 -15.39 -24.95 34.19
N GLN A 542 -16.36 -24.38 34.93
CA GLN A 542 -17.34 -25.15 35.68
C GLN A 542 -18.31 -25.94 34.78
N ARG A 543 -18.66 -25.41 33.60
CA ARG A 543 -19.47 -26.10 32.58
C ARG A 543 -18.73 -27.32 32.01
N VAL A 544 -17.45 -27.20 31.68
CA VAL A 544 -16.62 -28.30 31.18
C VAL A 544 -16.48 -29.40 32.24
N LEU A 545 -16.18 -29.03 33.49
CA LEU A 545 -16.11 -29.98 34.61
C LEU A 545 -17.45 -30.71 34.83
N SER A 546 -18.58 -29.99 34.80
CA SER A 546 -19.92 -30.58 34.94
C SER A 546 -20.25 -31.54 33.79
N GLY A 547 -19.97 -31.14 32.54
CA GLY A 547 -20.19 -31.98 31.36
C GLY A 547 -19.35 -33.26 31.36
N MET A 548 -18.09 -33.16 31.78
CA MET A 548 -17.20 -34.33 31.91
C MET A 548 -17.65 -35.26 33.04
N SER A 549 -18.10 -34.73 34.18
CA SER A 549 -18.71 -35.52 35.26
C SER A 549 -19.98 -36.24 34.80
N GLN A 550 -20.84 -35.57 34.02
CA GLN A 550 -22.07 -36.15 33.51
C GLN A 550 -21.82 -37.24 32.45
N HIS A 551 -20.81 -37.08 31.60
CA HIS A 551 -20.38 -38.15 30.68
C HIS A 551 -19.79 -39.36 31.42
N ALA A 552 -19.00 -39.15 32.47
CA ALA A 552 -18.48 -40.23 33.30
C ALA A 552 -19.61 -41.01 34.00
N ASP A 553 -20.61 -40.31 34.56
CA ASP A 553 -21.77 -40.92 35.23
C ASP A 553 -22.64 -41.73 34.26
N ASN A 554 -22.93 -41.19 33.07
CA ASN A 554 -23.63 -41.92 32.01
C ASN A 554 -22.86 -43.18 31.57
N ALA A 555 -21.55 -43.08 31.32
CA ALA A 555 -20.75 -44.23 30.90
C ALA A 555 -20.67 -45.32 31.99
N LEU A 556 -20.60 -44.93 33.27
CA LEU A 556 -20.67 -45.85 34.40
C LEU A 556 -22.05 -46.52 34.51
N LYS A 557 -23.13 -45.77 34.27
CA LYS A 557 -24.51 -46.29 34.27
C LYS A 557 -24.72 -47.31 33.14
N ASP A 558 -24.31 -47.00 31.91
CA ASP A 558 -24.40 -47.90 30.76
C ASP A 558 -23.59 -49.19 31.00
N THR A 559 -22.41 -49.06 31.62
CA THR A 559 -21.57 -50.20 32.02
C THR A 559 -22.26 -51.05 33.10
N ALA A 560 -22.87 -50.42 34.11
CA ALA A 560 -23.59 -51.11 35.18
C ALA A 560 -24.82 -51.87 34.64
N GLU A 561 -25.57 -51.28 33.71
CA GLU A 561 -26.70 -51.94 33.02
C GLU A 561 -26.22 -53.15 32.20
N ALA A 562 -25.11 -53.01 31.47
CA ALA A 562 -24.50 -54.12 30.71
C ALA A 562 -24.05 -55.27 31.62
N VAL A 563 -23.34 -54.96 32.73
CA VAL A 563 -22.92 -55.95 33.73
C VAL A 563 -24.12 -56.62 34.38
N GLN A 564 -25.17 -55.88 34.76
CA GLN A 564 -26.35 -56.47 35.38
C GLN A 564 -27.12 -57.39 34.41
N LYS A 565 -27.17 -57.04 33.12
CA LYS A 565 -27.70 -57.93 32.07
C LYS A 565 -26.86 -59.21 31.93
N GLN A 566 -25.53 -59.11 31.99
CA GLN A 566 -24.62 -60.25 31.92
C GLN A 566 -24.76 -61.18 33.13
N VAL A 567 -24.85 -60.63 34.35
CA VAL A 567 -25.12 -61.39 35.58
C VAL A 567 -26.46 -62.12 35.50
N LYS A 568 -27.50 -61.48 34.94
CA LYS A 568 -28.81 -62.13 34.75
C LYS A 568 -28.73 -63.30 33.76
N MET A 569 -28.05 -63.14 32.62
CA MET A 569 -27.87 -64.23 31.65
C MET A 569 -27.07 -65.40 32.27
N LEU A 570 -26.10 -65.11 33.15
CA LEU A 570 -25.37 -66.14 33.90
C LEU A 570 -26.29 -66.88 34.89
N ASP A 571 -27.16 -66.18 35.62
CA ASP A 571 -28.11 -66.77 36.58
C ASP A 571 -29.20 -67.62 35.88
N ASP A 572 -29.69 -67.17 34.72
CA ASP A 572 -30.60 -67.94 33.85
C ASP A 572 -29.91 -69.23 33.35
N ALA A 573 -28.65 -69.15 32.89
CA ALA A 573 -27.88 -70.32 32.44
C ALA A 573 -27.56 -71.30 33.59
N LEU A 574 -27.17 -70.80 34.76
CA LEU A 574 -26.92 -71.61 35.95
C LEU A 574 -28.20 -72.31 36.44
N ASN A 575 -29.35 -71.65 36.41
CA ASN A 575 -30.64 -72.28 36.68
C ASN A 575 -30.98 -73.38 35.65
N HIS A 576 -30.67 -73.14 34.38
CA HIS A 576 -30.95 -74.12 33.34
C HIS A 576 -30.10 -75.39 33.52
N GLU A 577 -28.82 -75.23 33.85
CA GLU A 577 -27.89 -76.33 34.09
C GLU A 577 -28.17 -77.04 35.42
N LEU A 578 -28.52 -76.32 36.50
CA LEU A 578 -28.98 -76.93 37.76
C LEU A 578 -30.24 -77.79 37.54
N ASN A 579 -31.20 -77.33 36.73
CA ASN A 579 -32.37 -78.13 36.35
C ASN A 579 -31.99 -79.35 35.49
N ARG A 580 -31.04 -79.21 34.56
CA ARG A 580 -30.53 -80.32 33.74
C ARG A 580 -29.87 -81.39 34.62
N VAL A 581 -28.96 -80.98 35.50
CA VAL A 581 -28.27 -81.84 36.47
C VAL A 581 -29.27 -82.50 37.42
N MET A 582 -30.24 -81.78 37.98
CA MET A 582 -31.29 -82.36 38.84
C MET A 582 -32.17 -83.36 38.09
N SER A 583 -32.48 -83.11 36.82
CA SER A 583 -33.23 -84.03 35.97
C SER A 583 -32.45 -85.31 35.68
N GLU A 584 -31.15 -85.20 35.35
CA GLU A 584 -30.27 -86.37 35.21
C GLU A 584 -30.10 -87.14 36.54
N LEU A 585 -29.95 -86.43 37.67
CA LEU A 585 -29.90 -87.03 39.01
C LEU A 585 -31.20 -87.78 39.33
N GLY A 586 -32.36 -87.21 39.01
CA GLY A 586 -33.66 -87.85 39.17
C GLY A 586 -33.82 -89.08 38.27
N ARG A 587 -33.30 -89.03 37.04
CA ARG A 587 -33.30 -90.16 36.09
C ARG A 587 -32.35 -91.28 36.54
N ALA A 588 -31.18 -90.92 37.07
CA ALA A 588 -30.21 -91.85 37.68
C ALA A 588 -30.77 -92.49 38.96
N LEU A 589 -31.38 -91.70 39.85
CA LEU A 589 -32.08 -92.19 41.05
C LEU A 589 -33.23 -93.12 40.70
N THR A 590 -34.03 -92.81 39.68
CA THR A 590 -35.10 -93.67 39.19
C THR A 590 -34.54 -95.00 38.65
N THR A 591 -33.43 -94.93 37.91
CA THR A 591 -32.75 -96.13 37.37
C THR A 591 -32.14 -96.98 38.48
N ILE A 592 -31.48 -96.37 39.46
CA ILE A 592 -30.92 -97.04 40.64
C ILE A 592 -32.04 -97.63 41.49
N SER A 593 -33.10 -96.90 41.78
CA SER A 593 -34.25 -97.38 42.58
C SER A 593 -35.02 -98.50 41.89
N GLY A 594 -35.23 -98.41 40.57
CA GLY A 594 -35.80 -99.48 39.75
C GLY A 594 -34.93 -100.74 39.76
N LYS A 595 -33.61 -100.58 39.62
CA LYS A 595 -32.66 -101.70 39.72
C LYS A 595 -32.64 -102.30 41.13
N PHE A 596 -32.60 -101.48 42.17
CA PHE A 596 -32.63 -101.91 43.57
C PHE A 596 -33.92 -102.65 43.91
N THR A 597 -35.06 -102.20 43.38
CA THR A 597 -36.36 -102.88 43.53
C THR A 597 -36.35 -104.23 42.81
N THR A 598 -35.80 -104.29 41.59
CA THR A 598 -35.66 -105.54 40.82
C THR A 598 -34.74 -106.54 41.53
N ASP A 599 -33.58 -106.08 42.02
CA ASP A 599 -32.62 -106.88 42.78
C ASP A 599 -33.24 -107.39 44.10
N TYR A 600 -34.03 -106.56 44.80
CA TYR A 600 -34.79 -107.00 45.99
C TYR A 600 -35.87 -108.03 45.64
N GLN A 601 -36.58 -107.87 44.51
CA GLN A 601 -37.56 -108.84 44.02
C GLN A 601 -36.90 -110.18 43.66
N GLN A 602 -35.70 -110.14 43.06
CA GLN A 602 -34.90 -111.32 42.77
C GLN A 602 -34.45 -112.01 44.05
N LEU A 603 -33.92 -111.25 45.02
CA LEU A 603 -33.52 -111.76 46.34
C LEU A 603 -34.68 -112.42 47.10
N VAL A 604 -35.86 -111.78 47.12
CA VAL A 604 -37.07 -112.32 47.77
C VAL A 604 -37.58 -113.58 47.06
N ASN A 605 -37.46 -113.66 45.73
CA ASN A 605 -37.80 -114.86 44.95
C ASN A 605 -36.81 -116.01 45.20
N GLU A 606 -35.51 -115.74 45.30
CA GLU A 606 -34.52 -116.77 45.67
C GLU A 606 -34.68 -117.20 47.14
N MET A 607 -35.00 -116.29 48.07
CA MET A 607 -35.40 -116.68 49.43
C MET A 607 -36.66 -117.54 49.45
N HIS A 608 -37.67 -117.23 48.61
CA HIS A 608 -38.86 -118.09 48.45
C HIS A 608 -38.54 -119.46 47.87
N LYS A 609 -37.59 -119.56 46.91
CA LYS A 609 -37.09 -120.85 46.43
C LYS A 609 -36.42 -121.65 47.54
N VAL A 610 -35.49 -121.04 48.30
CA VAL A 610 -34.78 -121.69 49.42
C VAL A 610 -35.75 -122.17 50.51
N ILE A 611 -36.83 -121.44 50.78
CA ILE A 611 -37.88 -121.87 51.70
C ILE A 611 -38.68 -123.05 51.13
N ARG A 612 -38.96 -123.08 49.82
CA ARG A 612 -39.62 -124.25 49.17
C ARG A 612 -38.73 -125.49 49.10
N THR A 613 -37.42 -125.38 48.87
CA THR A 613 -36.50 -126.53 48.83
C THR A 613 -36.10 -127.09 50.20
N LYS A 614 -36.51 -126.44 51.31
CA LYS A 614 -36.37 -126.99 52.67
C LYS A 614 -37.68 -127.42 53.33
N GLY A 615 -38.76 -127.56 52.54
CA GLY A 615 -40.07 -127.98 53.01
C GLY A 615 -40.68 -129.10 52.18
N ILE A 616 -40.08 -130.30 52.21
CA ILE A 616 -40.70 -131.64 52.09
C ILE A 616 -39.57 -132.69 52.20
N ASN A 617 -39.73 -133.65 53.12
CA ASN A 617 -38.84 -134.75 53.50
C ASN A 617 -37.51 -134.36 54.17
#